data_AF-A0A1E1WFG6-F1
#
_entry.id   AF-A0A1E1WFG6-F1
#
_cell.length_a   1.000
_cell.length_b   1.000
_cell.length_c   1.000
_cell.angle_alpha   90.00
_cell.angle_beta   90.00
_cell.angle_gamma   90.00
#
_symmetry.space_group_name_H-M   'P 1'
#
loop_
_entity.id
_entity.type
_entity.pdbx_description
1 polymer ?
#
loop_
_entity_poly.entity_id
_entity_poly.type
_entity_poly.pdbx_seq_one_letter_code
_entity_poly.pdbx_strand_id
1 'polypeptide(L)'
;FALLERLLTVPTKLSEQMIFQIDEQTKHMLIEKYYDLDDSVIRELLGRKLSSRHRKDLDEVAEKSGAPLRCCRRQFDNVRRVFKTVEEMPGNVVANIRTAFLLSD
;
A
#
# COMPACT_ATOMS: atom_id res chain seq x y z
N PHE A 1 -16.08 3.08 -7.47
CA PHE A 1 -14.63 2.80 -7.34
C PHE A 1 -13.97 3.49 -6.14
N ALA A 2 -14.14 4.81 -5.91
CA ALA A 2 -13.44 5.54 -4.84
C ALA A 2 -13.62 4.96 -3.41
N LEU A 3 -14.81 4.42 -3.08
CA LEU A 3 -15.05 3.82 -1.76
C LEU A 3 -14.26 2.53 -1.54
N LEU A 4 -14.20 1.64 -2.53
CA LEU A 4 -13.42 0.40 -2.45
C LEU A 4 -11.92 0.71 -2.34
N GLU A 5 -11.43 1.65 -3.15
CA GLU A 5 -10.03 2.13 -3.05
C GLU A 5 -9.72 2.71 -1.67
N ARG A 6 -10.66 3.45 -1.06
CA ARG A 6 -10.52 3.93 0.33
C ARG A 6 -10.44 2.78 1.33
N LEU A 7 -11.25 1.74 1.17
CA LEU A 7 -11.23 0.57 2.06
C LEU A 7 -9.93 -0.25 1.91
N LEU A 8 -9.38 -0.35 0.70
CA LEU A 8 -8.09 -1.01 0.47
C LEU A 8 -6.92 -0.29 1.18
N THR A 9 -7.06 1.00 1.51
CA THR A 9 -6.06 1.68 2.37
C THR A 9 -6.08 1.20 3.82
N VAL A 10 -7.14 0.54 4.28
CA VAL A 10 -7.29 -0.02 5.63
C VAL A 10 -7.91 -1.42 5.53
N PRO A 11 -7.12 -2.46 5.21
CA PRO A 11 -7.63 -3.80 4.87
C PRO A 11 -8.59 -4.41 5.89
N THR A 12 -8.36 -4.22 7.19
CA THR A 12 -9.27 -4.67 8.25
C THR A 12 -10.69 -4.14 8.09
N LYS A 13 -10.86 -2.88 7.65
CA LYS A 13 -12.18 -2.28 7.39
C LYS A 13 -12.85 -2.83 6.13
N LEU A 14 -12.09 -3.35 5.16
CA LEU A 14 -12.65 -4.04 4.00
C LEU A 14 -13.25 -5.39 4.39
N SER A 15 -12.65 -6.07 5.37
CA SER A 15 -13.16 -7.34 5.90
C SER A 15 -14.41 -7.17 6.76
N GLU A 16 -14.46 -6.13 7.60
CA GLU A 16 -15.58 -5.88 8.54
C GLU A 16 -16.83 -5.27 7.91
N GLN A 17 -16.70 -4.58 6.78
CA GLN A 17 -17.82 -3.87 6.15
C GLN A 17 -18.82 -4.82 5.48
N MET A 18 -20.09 -4.39 5.42
CA MET A 18 -21.21 -5.11 4.80
C MET A 18 -21.74 -4.44 3.52
N ILE A 19 -21.05 -3.41 3.03
CA ILE A 19 -21.43 -2.61 1.85
C ILE A 19 -21.19 -3.41 0.57
N PHE A 20 -20.05 -4.10 0.48
CA PHE A 20 -19.67 -4.92 -0.65
C PHE A 20 -19.80 -6.39 -0.29
N GLN A 21 -20.68 -7.10 -1.01
CA GLN A 21 -20.82 -8.55 -0.93
C GLN A 21 -19.73 -9.21 -1.79
N ILE A 22 -18.49 -9.19 -1.28
CA ILE A 22 -17.31 -9.80 -1.90
C ILE A 22 -16.90 -10.97 -1.02
N ASP A 23 -16.60 -12.13 -1.62
CA ASP A 23 -16.09 -13.29 -0.89
C ASP A 23 -14.67 -13.04 -0.35
N GLU A 24 -14.26 -13.79 0.67
CA GLU A 24 -12.96 -13.58 1.33
C GLU A 24 -11.77 -13.78 0.40
N GLN A 25 -11.83 -14.73 -0.54
CA GLN A 25 -10.75 -14.98 -1.49
C GLN A 25 -10.55 -13.77 -2.42
N THR A 26 -11.64 -13.20 -2.93
CA THR A 26 -11.59 -11.99 -3.75
C THR A 26 -11.12 -10.78 -2.94
N LYS A 27 -11.54 -10.62 -1.67
CA LYS A 27 -11.02 -9.55 -0.80
C LYS A 27 -9.50 -9.65 -0.64
N HIS A 28 -8.99 -10.83 -0.32
CA HIS A 28 -7.55 -11.07 -0.19
C HIS A 28 -6.82 -10.75 -1.49
N MET A 29 -7.30 -11.24 -2.63
CA MET A 29 -6.70 -10.93 -3.94
C MET A 29 -6.65 -9.42 -4.23
N LEU A 30 -7.71 -8.69 -3.90
CA LEU A 30 -7.75 -7.23 -4.08
C LEU A 30 -6.74 -6.51 -3.18
N ILE A 31 -6.61 -6.94 -1.91
CA ILE A 31 -5.64 -6.40 -0.96
C ILE A 31 -4.22 -6.64 -1.48
N GLU A 32 -3.90 -7.88 -1.87
CA GLU A 32 -2.61 -8.26 -2.45
C GLU A 32 -2.27 -7.39 -3.66
N LYS A 33 -3.18 -7.30 -4.64
CA LYS A 33 -2.97 -6.49 -5.86
C LYS A 33 -2.87 -4.99 -5.58
N TYR A 34 -3.47 -4.51 -4.50
CA TYR A 34 -3.40 -3.10 -4.12
C TYR A 34 -2.06 -2.76 -3.48
N TYR A 35 -1.52 -3.65 -2.63
CA TYR A 35 -0.22 -3.47 -1.97
C TYR A 35 0.98 -3.97 -2.78
N ASP A 36 0.73 -4.66 -3.90
CA ASP A 36 1.75 -5.13 -4.82
C ASP A 36 2.71 -4.01 -5.27
N LEU A 37 3.99 -4.38 -5.33
CA LEU A 37 5.11 -3.48 -5.53
C LEU A 37 5.70 -3.69 -6.92
N ASP A 38 5.92 -2.59 -7.63
CA ASP A 38 6.70 -2.61 -8.87
C ASP A 38 8.17 -2.38 -8.48
N ASP A 39 9.02 -3.32 -8.85
CA ASP A 39 10.46 -3.29 -8.52
C ASP A 39 11.15 -2.01 -8.98
N SER A 40 10.76 -1.46 -10.15
CA SER A 40 11.35 -0.25 -10.71
C SER A 40 10.92 0.98 -9.93
N VAL A 41 9.64 1.02 -9.53
CA VAL A 41 9.10 2.11 -8.70
C VAL A 41 9.74 2.08 -7.32
N ILE A 42 9.75 0.93 -6.64
CA ILE A 42 10.26 0.84 -5.26
C ILE A 42 11.74 1.15 -5.20
N ARG A 43 12.53 0.71 -6.17
CA ARG A 43 13.95 1.06 -6.26
C ARG A 43 14.19 2.57 -6.25
N GLU A 44 13.35 3.35 -6.95
CA GLU A 44 13.42 4.81 -6.97
C GLU A 44 12.90 5.48 -5.69
N LEU A 45 11.99 4.81 -4.97
CA LEU A 45 11.47 5.30 -3.69
C LEU A 45 12.40 5.01 -2.51
N LEU A 46 13.19 3.94 -2.58
CA LEU A 46 14.16 3.58 -1.54
C LEU A 46 15.19 4.68 -1.33
N GLY A 47 15.60 4.89 -0.08
CA GLY A 47 16.55 5.94 0.31
C GLY A 47 15.96 7.36 0.34
N ARG A 48 14.72 7.58 -0.14
CA ARG A 48 14.01 8.84 0.00
C ARG A 48 13.17 8.86 1.29
N LYS A 49 13.02 10.03 1.92
CA LYS A 49 12.09 10.15 3.06
C LYS A 49 10.64 10.04 2.59
N LEU A 50 9.80 9.29 3.31
CA LEU A 50 8.37 9.16 3.04
C LEU A 50 7.57 10.37 3.55
N SER A 51 7.94 11.57 3.09
CA SER A 51 7.36 12.85 3.51
C SER A 51 6.40 13.43 2.47
N SER A 52 5.57 14.39 2.89
CA SER A 52 4.63 15.06 1.98
C SER A 52 5.31 15.85 0.86
N ARG A 53 6.59 16.22 1.03
CA ARG A 53 7.41 16.84 -0.03
C ARG A 53 7.70 15.83 -1.14
N HIS A 54 8.30 14.69 -0.82
CA HIS A 54 8.63 13.65 -1.80
C HIS A 54 7.40 13.07 -2.51
N ARG A 55 6.23 13.10 -1.86
CA ARG A 55 4.96 12.74 -2.50
C ARG A 55 4.61 13.65 -3.69
N LYS A 56 4.97 14.94 -3.63
CA LYS A 56 4.70 15.91 -4.71
C LYS A 56 5.67 15.75 -5.88
N ASP A 57 6.82 15.13 -5.65
CA ASP A 57 7.91 14.97 -6.62
C ASP A 57 7.93 13.57 -7.26
N LEU A 58 6.77 12.89 -7.31
CA LEU A 58 6.66 11.54 -7.87
C LEU A 58 6.66 11.48 -9.40
N ASP A 59 6.61 12.63 -10.07
CA ASP A 59 6.75 12.71 -11.54
C ASP A 59 8.13 12.22 -11.98
N GLU A 60 9.20 12.55 -11.24
CA GLU A 60 10.56 12.04 -11.50
C GLU A 60 10.63 10.51 -11.32
N VAL A 61 9.95 9.97 -10.32
CA VAL A 61 9.88 8.52 -10.07
C VAL A 61 9.15 7.82 -11.22
N ALA A 62 8.06 8.41 -11.71
CA ALA A 62 7.30 7.89 -12.84
C ALA A 62 8.13 7.89 -14.13
N GLU A 63 8.87 8.96 -14.39
CA GLU A 63 9.78 9.06 -15.54
C GLU A 63 10.89 8.00 -15.49
N LYS A 64 11.55 7.83 -14.34
CA LYS A 64 12.67 6.88 -14.18
C LYS A 64 12.24 5.41 -14.19
N SER A 65 11.11 5.10 -13.57
CA SER A 65 10.58 3.73 -13.52
C SER A 65 9.81 3.33 -14.78
N GLY A 66 9.36 4.29 -15.59
CA GLY A 66 8.44 4.06 -16.70
C GLY A 66 7.01 3.70 -16.27
N ALA A 67 6.73 3.69 -14.97
CA ALA A 67 5.42 3.34 -14.45
C ALA A 67 4.45 4.54 -14.46
N PRO A 68 3.14 4.31 -14.59
CA PRO A 68 2.16 5.39 -14.48
C PRO A 68 2.27 6.13 -13.14
N LEU A 69 2.13 7.45 -13.14
CA LEU A 69 2.19 8.28 -11.92
C LEU A 69 1.21 7.81 -10.83
N ARG A 70 0.03 7.31 -11.22
CA ARG A 70 -0.93 6.72 -10.28
C ARG A 70 -0.36 5.50 -9.55
N CYS A 71 0.41 4.66 -10.24
CA CYS A 71 1.10 3.50 -9.66
C CYS A 71 2.14 3.97 -8.63
N CYS A 72 2.97 4.95 -8.99
CA CYS A 72 3.97 5.54 -8.10
C CYS A 72 3.34 6.14 -6.83
N ARG A 73 2.25 6.91 -6.98
CA ARG A 73 1.49 7.49 -5.87
C ARG A 73 0.91 6.42 -4.94
N ARG A 74 0.32 5.36 -5.49
CA ARG A 74 -0.23 4.24 -4.71
C ARG A 74 0.87 3.55 -3.90
N GLN A 75 1.99 3.20 -4.53
CA GLN A 75 3.08 2.49 -3.85
C GLN A 75 3.74 3.35 -2.78
N PHE A 76 4.02 4.63 -3.05
CA PHE A 76 4.50 5.57 -2.04
C PHE A 76 3.57 5.64 -0.82
N ASP A 77 2.26 5.72 -1.05
CA ASP A 77 1.26 5.81 0.01
C ASP A 77 1.16 4.53 0.83
N ASN A 78 1.22 3.39 0.16
CA ASN A 78 1.16 2.08 0.81
C ASN A 78 2.40 1.86 1.67
N VAL A 79 3.61 2.08 1.15
CA VAL A 79 4.85 1.96 1.92
C VAL A 79 4.86 2.92 3.10
N ARG A 80 4.44 4.18 2.89
CA ARG A 80 4.34 5.16 3.97
C ARG A 80 3.36 4.73 5.06
N ARG A 81 2.22 4.15 4.67
CA ARG A 81 1.20 3.67 5.60
C ARG A 81 1.72 2.48 6.40
N VAL A 82 2.30 1.50 5.72
CA VAL A 82 2.93 0.33 6.37
C VAL A 82 3.97 0.77 7.38
N PHE A 83 4.92 1.62 6.96
CA PHE A 83 5.95 2.16 7.84
C PHE A 83 5.37 2.82 9.09
N LYS A 84 4.42 3.75 8.92
CA LYS A 84 3.79 4.45 10.05
C LYS A 84 3.01 3.53 10.98
N THR A 85 2.37 2.50 10.44
CA THR A 85 1.60 1.57 11.26
C THR A 85 2.51 0.69 12.10
N VAL A 86 3.62 0.21 11.53
CA VAL A 86 4.47 -0.77 12.23
C VAL A 86 5.62 -0.16 13.02
N GLU A 87 5.99 1.11 12.76
CA GLU A 87 7.09 1.77 13.50
C GLU A 87 6.83 1.90 15.01
N GLU A 88 5.55 1.98 15.41
CA GLU A 88 5.13 2.08 16.81
C GLU A 88 4.79 0.72 17.44
N MET A 89 4.79 -0.36 16.66
CA MET A 89 4.39 -1.69 17.13
C MET A 89 5.59 -2.48 17.67
N PRO A 90 5.50 -3.08 18.87
CA PRO A 90 6.53 -3.98 19.35
C PRO A 90 6.52 -5.32 18.59
N GLY A 91 7.63 -6.06 18.67
CA GLY A 91 7.73 -7.43 18.16
C GLY A 91 8.21 -7.53 16.71
N ASN A 92 7.81 -8.60 16.02
CA ASN A 92 8.28 -8.91 14.67
C ASN A 92 7.56 -8.06 13.63
N VAL A 93 8.32 -7.25 12.87
CA VAL A 93 7.77 -6.33 11.87
C VAL A 93 6.98 -7.05 10.79
N VAL A 94 7.47 -8.20 10.29
CA VAL A 94 6.77 -8.96 9.24
C VAL A 94 5.41 -9.45 9.74
N ALA A 95 5.34 -10.00 10.95
CA ALA A 95 4.08 -10.41 11.57
C ALA A 95 3.11 -9.23 11.78
N ASN A 96 3.63 -8.06 12.16
CA ASN A 96 2.85 -6.84 12.31
C ASN A 96 2.27 -6.37 10.96
N ILE A 97 3.04 -6.45 9.88
CA ILE A 97 2.55 -6.12 8.53
C ILE A 97 1.43 -7.08 8.12
N ARG A 98 1.63 -8.39 8.26
CA ARG A 98 0.63 -9.41 7.87
C ARG A 98 -0.68 -9.22 8.60
N THR A 99 -0.63 -8.98 9.91
CA THR A 99 -1.85 -8.82 10.72
C THR A 99 -2.55 -7.48 10.48
N ALA A 100 -1.82 -6.38 10.34
CA ALA A 100 -2.42 -5.05 10.14
C ALA A 100 -2.94 -4.83 8.70
N PHE A 101 -2.30 -5.45 7.70
CA PHE A 101 -2.60 -5.25 6.28
C PHE A 101 -3.23 -6.47 5.60
N LEU A 102 -3.40 -7.60 6.30
CA LEU A 102 -3.98 -8.84 5.75
C LEU A 102 -3.24 -9.35 4.50
N LEU A 103 -1.91 -9.18 4.49
CA LEU A 103 -1.04 -9.64 3.41
C LEU A 103 -0.48 -11.03 3.72
N SER A 104 -0.26 -11.81 2.67
CA SER A 104 0.44 -13.09 2.71
C SER A 104 1.96 -12.93 2.82
N ASP A 105 2.69 -14.05 2.77
CA ASP A 105 4.11 -14.16 3.09
C ASP A 105 5.06 -13.53 2.09
#